data_AF-A0AAP2FQ92-F1
#
_entry.id   AF-A0AAP2FQ92-F1
#
_cell.length_a   1.000
_cell.length_b   1.000
_cell.length_c   1.000
_cell.angle_alpha   90.00
_cell.angle_beta   90.00
_cell.angle_gamma   90.00
#
_symmetry.space_group_name_H-M   'P 1'
#
loop_
_entity.id
_entity.type
_entity.pdbx_description
1 polymer ?
#
loop_
_entity_poly.entity_id
_entity_poly.type
_entity_poly.pdbx_seq_one_letter_code
_entity_poly.pdbx_strand_id
1 'polypeptide(L)'
;IVKGSASAGGVTWDDQPVKMVGGRQTVVSDPEITRYRPKILVNEDSLTVGGASARGEWYKTRMMGEANTTEITVAGWRENGVSGPLWQTNRLVKVTDAIQQLDVTWLIKTVSFMEGDQGRLTVLTLVPPESLDMPEQKAKGKGKKAKSKTSVGVTWD
;
A
#
# COMPACT_ATOMS: atom_id res chain seq x y z
N ILE A 1 -10.18 -6.39 -5.98
CA ILE A 1 -11.06 -5.94 -7.10
C ILE A 1 -11.52 -4.52 -6.79
N VAL A 2 -11.30 -3.57 -7.67
CA VAL A 2 -11.78 -2.18 -7.53
C VAL A 2 -12.93 -1.98 -8.50
N LYS A 3 -14.10 -1.53 -8.02
CA LYS A 3 -15.30 -1.24 -8.81
C LYS A 3 -15.67 0.24 -8.68
N GLY A 4 -16.21 0.84 -9.72
CA GLY A 4 -16.66 2.24 -9.69
C GLY A 4 -17.37 2.64 -10.95
N SER A 5 -18.05 3.79 -10.90
CA SER A 5 -18.73 4.38 -12.04
C SER A 5 -17.75 5.17 -12.91
N ALA A 6 -18.03 5.26 -14.21
CA ALA A 6 -17.42 6.25 -15.07
C ALA A 6 -18.31 7.51 -15.09
N SER A 7 -17.73 8.70 -15.12
CA SER A 7 -18.47 9.93 -15.38
C SER A 7 -18.90 9.98 -16.84
N ALA A 8 -20.20 10.10 -17.10
CA ALA A 8 -20.77 10.40 -18.40
C ALA A 8 -21.34 11.83 -18.35
N GLY A 9 -20.69 12.76 -19.04
CA GLY A 9 -20.97 14.19 -18.89
C GLY A 9 -21.79 14.78 -20.02
N GLY A 10 -23.12 14.80 -19.94
CA GLY A 10 -24.00 15.64 -20.77
C GLY A 10 -23.92 15.45 -22.31
N VAL A 11 -24.71 16.26 -23.02
CA VAL A 11 -25.04 16.24 -24.47
C VAL A 11 -23.89 16.05 -25.48
N THR A 12 -22.62 16.07 -25.07
CA THR A 12 -21.45 15.79 -25.92
C THR A 12 -20.96 14.33 -25.84
N TRP A 13 -21.57 13.51 -24.98
CA TRP A 13 -21.10 12.14 -24.65
C TRP A 13 -22.13 11.03 -24.92
N ASP A 14 -23.28 11.35 -25.53
CA ASP A 14 -24.36 10.38 -25.85
C ASP A 14 -23.93 9.30 -26.86
N ASP A 15 -22.85 9.54 -27.60
CA ASP A 15 -22.30 8.62 -28.62
C ASP A 15 -21.20 7.69 -28.08
N GLN A 16 -20.97 7.67 -26.76
CA GLN A 16 -20.01 6.73 -26.17
C GLN A 16 -20.58 5.31 -26.13
N PRO A 17 -19.77 4.28 -26.47
CA PRO A 17 -20.22 2.90 -26.38
C PRO A 17 -20.63 2.56 -24.95
N VAL A 18 -21.65 1.73 -24.77
CA VAL A 18 -22.19 1.30 -23.46
C VAL A 18 -21.09 0.72 -22.55
N LYS A 19 -20.04 0.12 -23.15
CA LYS A 19 -18.82 -0.36 -22.46
C LYS A 19 -18.01 0.75 -21.75
N MET A 20 -18.15 2.01 -22.17
CA MET A 20 -17.48 3.17 -21.56
C MET A 20 -18.31 3.84 -20.47
N VAL A 21 -19.64 3.76 -20.56
CA VAL A 21 -20.61 4.40 -19.64
C VAL A 21 -20.97 3.48 -18.46
N GLY A 22 -20.84 2.15 -18.64
CA GLY A 22 -21.08 1.16 -17.58
C GLY A 22 -20.04 1.17 -16.45
N GLY A 23 -20.36 0.44 -15.37
CA GLY A 23 -19.46 0.25 -14.24
C GLY A 23 -18.13 -0.38 -14.67
N ARG A 24 -17.02 0.24 -14.27
CA ARG A 24 -15.67 -0.25 -14.57
C ARG A 24 -15.14 -1.07 -13.40
N GLN A 25 -14.36 -2.10 -13.71
CA GLN A 25 -13.66 -2.90 -12.72
C GLN A 25 -12.19 -3.10 -13.07
N THR A 26 -11.34 -3.14 -12.05
CA THR A 26 -9.93 -3.51 -12.16
C THR A 26 -9.62 -4.59 -11.13
N VAL A 27 -8.89 -5.62 -11.53
CA VAL A 27 -8.50 -6.73 -10.66
C VAL A 27 -7.01 -6.60 -10.39
N VAL A 28 -6.66 -6.54 -9.10
CA VAL A 28 -5.29 -6.64 -8.60
C VAL A 28 -5.22 -7.94 -7.81
N SER A 29 -4.30 -8.82 -8.20
CA SER A 29 -4.10 -10.15 -7.60
C SER A 29 -2.83 -10.19 -6.78
N ASP A 30 -2.85 -11.00 -5.72
CA ASP A 30 -1.68 -11.29 -4.90
C ASP A 30 -1.23 -12.74 -5.12
N PRO A 31 -0.07 -13.01 -5.75
CA PRO A 31 0.37 -14.36 -6.04
C PRO A 31 0.70 -15.18 -4.78
N GLU A 32 0.99 -14.53 -3.64
CA GLU A 32 1.26 -15.22 -2.37
C GLU A 32 0.00 -15.88 -1.79
N ILE A 33 -1.19 -15.36 -2.12
CA ILE A 33 -2.47 -15.85 -1.60
C ILE A 33 -3.09 -16.81 -2.62
N THR A 34 -2.80 -18.10 -2.46
CA THR A 34 -3.31 -19.16 -3.35
C THR A 34 -4.78 -19.53 -3.11
N ARG A 35 -5.32 -19.22 -1.92
CA ARG A 35 -6.73 -19.46 -1.59
C ARG A 35 -7.63 -18.33 -2.12
N TYR A 36 -8.77 -18.70 -2.69
CA TYR A 36 -9.78 -17.74 -3.15
C TYR A 36 -10.32 -16.85 -2.00
N ARG A 37 -9.93 -15.57 -1.98
CA ARG A 37 -10.38 -14.53 -1.03
C ARG A 37 -10.58 -13.17 -1.71
N PRO A 38 -11.66 -12.97 -2.48
CA PRO A 38 -11.88 -11.70 -3.17
C PRO A 38 -12.30 -10.59 -2.20
N LYS A 39 -11.66 -9.42 -2.30
CA LYS A 39 -12.14 -8.18 -1.69
C LYS A 39 -12.54 -7.17 -2.77
N ILE A 40 -13.73 -6.58 -2.60
CA ILE A 40 -14.26 -5.54 -3.48
C ILE A 40 -14.09 -4.19 -2.80
N LEU A 41 -13.41 -3.27 -3.49
CA LEU A 41 -13.22 -1.88 -3.09
C LEU A 41 -14.09 -1.02 -4.02
N VAL A 42 -15.02 -0.27 -3.46
CA VAL A 42 -15.86 0.65 -4.23
C VAL A 42 -15.19 2.02 -4.26
N ASN A 43 -14.98 2.55 -5.46
CA ASN A 43 -14.49 3.92 -5.68
C ASN A 43 -15.68 4.87 -5.78
N GLU A 44 -15.60 5.97 -5.04
CA GLU A 44 -16.58 7.07 -5.09
C GLU A 44 -16.27 8.06 -6.22
N ASP A 45 -14.99 8.21 -6.60
CA ASP A 45 -14.57 9.06 -7.72
C ASP A 45 -14.69 8.33 -9.07
N SER A 46 -14.82 9.11 -10.16
CA SER A 46 -14.92 8.62 -11.53
C SER A 46 -13.73 7.72 -11.87
N LEU A 47 -14.01 6.46 -12.17
CA LEU A 47 -12.99 5.43 -12.27
C LEU A 47 -12.16 5.57 -13.56
N THR A 48 -10.92 6.02 -13.41
CA THR A 48 -9.88 5.86 -14.43
C THR A 48 -9.16 4.53 -14.19
N VAL A 49 -8.79 3.80 -15.26
CA VAL A 49 -8.10 2.50 -15.14
C VAL A 49 -6.79 2.65 -14.35
N GLY A 50 -6.04 3.73 -14.60
CA GLY A 50 -4.80 4.02 -13.86
C GLY A 50 -5.04 4.31 -12.37
N GLY A 51 -6.05 5.11 -12.02
CA GLY A 51 -6.37 5.38 -10.61
C GLY A 51 -6.90 4.16 -9.87
N ALA A 52 -7.64 3.29 -10.55
CA ALA A 52 -8.13 2.05 -9.97
C ALA A 52 -7.01 1.02 -9.72
N SER A 53 -6.04 0.89 -10.64
CA SER A 53 -4.86 0.05 -10.44
C SER A 53 -4.03 0.55 -9.26
N ALA A 54 -3.70 1.85 -9.24
CA ALA A 54 -2.92 2.46 -8.17
C ALA A 54 -3.58 2.29 -6.79
N ARG A 55 -4.91 2.42 -6.69
CA ARG A 55 -5.63 2.16 -5.43
C ARG A 55 -5.60 0.68 -5.04
N GLY A 56 -5.74 -0.23 -6.01
CA GLY A 56 -5.66 -1.66 -5.78
C GLY A 56 -4.27 -2.10 -5.31
N GLU A 57 -3.22 -1.58 -5.93
CA GLU A 57 -1.82 -1.77 -5.54
C GLU A 57 -1.55 -1.18 -4.15
N TRP A 58 -1.96 0.06 -3.89
CA TRP A 58 -1.84 0.66 -2.55
C TRP A 58 -2.52 -0.18 -1.47
N TYR A 59 -3.73 -0.67 -1.76
CA TYR A 59 -4.46 -1.53 -0.84
C TYR A 59 -3.72 -2.85 -0.58
N LYS A 60 -3.13 -3.46 -1.62
CA LYS A 60 -2.31 -4.67 -1.51
C LYS A 60 -1.09 -4.41 -0.61
N THR A 61 -0.29 -3.38 -0.93
CA THR A 61 0.92 -3.02 -0.19
C THR A 61 0.62 -2.70 1.27
N ARG A 62 -0.47 -1.96 1.53
CA ARG A 62 -0.94 -1.69 2.90
C ARG A 62 -1.29 -2.97 3.65
N MET A 63 -2.04 -3.87 3.03
CA MET A 63 -2.45 -5.14 3.66
C MET A 63 -1.26 -6.05 3.94
N MET A 64 -0.24 -6.04 3.08
CA MET A 64 1.02 -6.75 3.32
C MET A 64 1.70 -6.25 4.59
N GLY A 65 1.80 -4.92 4.78
CA GLY A 65 2.36 -4.34 6.01
C GLY A 65 1.50 -4.61 7.26
N GLU A 66 0.18 -4.61 7.12
CA GLU A 66 -0.74 -4.88 8.22
C GLU A 66 -0.76 -6.36 8.63
N ALA A 67 -0.57 -7.27 7.67
CA ALA A 67 -0.46 -8.71 7.93
C ALA A 67 0.91 -9.10 8.52
N ASN A 68 1.99 -8.47 8.05
CA ASN A 68 3.36 -8.77 8.44
C ASN A 68 3.88 -7.69 9.39
N THR A 69 3.36 -7.66 10.62
CA THR A 69 3.85 -6.77 11.68
C THR A 69 4.42 -7.61 12.82
N THR A 70 5.61 -7.25 13.29
CA THR A 70 6.22 -7.83 14.50
C THR A 70 6.46 -6.74 15.53
N GLU A 71 6.25 -7.08 16.79
CA GLU A 71 6.61 -6.24 17.93
C GLU A 71 7.78 -6.85 18.69
N ILE A 72 8.83 -6.05 18.91
CA ILE A 72 10.00 -6.44 19.68
C ILE A 72 10.16 -5.46 20.83
N THR A 73 10.20 -5.98 22.05
CA THR A 73 10.48 -5.18 23.26
C THR A 73 11.96 -5.24 23.56
N VAL A 74 12.62 -4.08 23.62
CA VAL A 74 14.04 -3.94 23.93
C VAL A 74 14.25 -3.17 25.23
N ALA A 75 15.35 -3.48 25.91
CA ALA A 75 15.74 -2.79 27.13
C ALA A 75 16.41 -1.44 26.81
N GLY A 76 15.99 -0.39 27.53
CA GLY A 76 16.47 0.97 27.36
C GLY A 76 15.89 1.69 26.14
N TRP A 77 16.06 3.01 26.11
CA TRP A 77 15.52 3.86 25.05
C TRP A 77 16.49 4.11 23.90
N ARG A 78 17.72 3.59 23.99
CA ARG A 78 18.82 3.83 23.04
C ARG A 78 19.27 2.54 22.38
N GLU A 79 19.73 2.64 21.14
CA GLU A 79 20.09 1.48 20.29
C GLU A 79 21.20 0.60 20.89
N ASN A 80 22.13 1.18 21.65
CA ASN A 80 23.24 0.47 22.31
C ASN A 80 23.11 0.47 23.85
N GLY A 81 21.88 0.48 24.38
CA GLY A 81 21.58 0.46 25.81
C GLY A 81 21.85 1.79 26.52
N VAL A 82 23.13 2.21 26.61
CA VAL A 82 23.55 3.40 27.38
C VAL A 82 24.09 4.51 26.48
N SER A 83 24.82 4.17 25.42
CA SER A 83 25.49 5.14 24.53
C SER A 83 25.08 4.94 23.08
N GLY A 84 24.05 5.64 22.64
CA GLY A 84 23.58 5.63 21.26
C GLY A 84 22.44 6.62 21.05
N PRO A 85 22.03 6.89 19.79
CA PRO A 85 20.83 7.65 19.53
C PRO A 85 19.60 6.96 20.16
N LEU A 86 18.55 7.75 20.43
CA LEU A 86 17.25 7.19 20.80
C LEU A 86 16.70 6.38 19.62
N TRP A 87 15.91 5.35 19.93
CA TRP A 87 15.17 4.64 18.88
C TRP A 87 14.29 5.60 18.08
N GLN A 88 14.40 5.53 16.76
CA GLN A 88 13.66 6.40 15.84
C GLN A 88 12.84 5.58 14.86
N THR A 89 11.68 6.10 14.50
CA THR A 89 10.88 5.58 13.39
C THR A 89 11.59 5.80 12.05
N ASN A 90 11.19 5.06 11.02
CA ASN A 90 11.75 5.14 9.68
C ASN A 90 13.25 4.80 9.62
N ARG A 91 13.67 3.84 10.43
CA ARG A 91 15.02 3.25 10.41
C ARG A 91 14.95 1.77 10.06
N LEU A 92 15.87 1.33 9.21
CA LEU A 92 16.03 -0.08 8.89
C LEU A 92 16.85 -0.76 9.98
N VAL A 93 16.34 -1.87 10.50
CA VAL A 93 16.98 -2.67 11.54
C VAL A 93 17.03 -4.12 11.07
N LYS A 94 18.20 -4.74 11.22
CA LYS A 94 18.35 -6.18 11.01
C LYS A 94 17.76 -6.91 12.22
N VAL A 95 16.78 -7.77 11.97
CA VAL A 95 16.19 -8.65 12.97
C VAL A 95 16.66 -10.07 12.70
N THR A 96 17.32 -10.67 13.69
CA THR A 96 17.64 -12.09 13.68
C THR A 96 16.99 -12.72 14.90
N ASP A 97 15.85 -13.37 14.70
CA ASP A 97 15.06 -14.04 15.73
C ASP A 97 14.78 -15.49 15.31
N ALA A 98 15.34 -16.43 16.05
CA ALA A 98 15.17 -17.87 15.79
C ALA A 98 13.75 -18.38 16.12
N ILE A 99 13.05 -17.75 17.08
CA ILE A 99 11.71 -18.16 17.50
C ILE A 99 10.69 -17.76 16.45
N GLN A 100 10.80 -16.54 15.94
CA GLN A 100 9.94 -16.04 14.86
C GLN A 100 10.42 -16.43 13.46
N GLN A 101 11.58 -17.10 13.36
CA GLN A 101 12.24 -17.46 12.09
C GLN A 101 12.46 -16.25 11.17
N LEU A 102 12.86 -15.12 11.74
CA LEU A 102 13.15 -13.90 11.01
C LEU A 102 14.66 -13.70 10.92
N ASP A 103 15.21 -13.64 9.69
CA ASP A 103 16.55 -13.11 9.40
C ASP A 103 16.43 -12.10 8.26
N VAL A 104 15.82 -10.96 8.56
CA VAL A 104 15.39 -9.96 7.57
C VAL A 104 15.67 -8.55 8.09
N THR A 105 15.81 -7.61 7.16
CA THR A 105 15.96 -6.18 7.47
C THR A 105 14.61 -5.50 7.34
N TRP A 106 14.03 -5.09 8.47
CA TRP A 106 12.70 -4.47 8.54
C TRP A 106 12.77 -3.00 8.95
N LEU A 107 11.69 -2.28 8.68
CA LEU A 107 11.55 -0.85 8.95
C LEU A 107 10.80 -0.63 10.28
N ILE A 108 11.33 0.24 11.14
CA ILE A 108 10.61 0.69 12.34
C ILE A 108 9.44 1.58 11.95
N LYS A 109 8.21 1.08 12.15
CA LYS A 109 6.96 1.80 11.92
C LYS A 109 6.60 2.70 13.10
N THR A 110 6.66 2.16 14.31
CA THR A 110 6.35 2.89 15.56
C THR A 110 7.34 2.53 16.65
N VAL A 111 7.62 3.51 17.50
CA VAL A 111 8.47 3.38 18.69
C VAL A 111 7.64 3.84 19.89
N SER A 112 7.47 2.98 20.88
CA SER A 112 6.82 3.32 22.14
C SER A 112 7.82 3.24 23.29
N PHE A 113 8.03 4.36 23.98
CA PHE A 113 8.91 4.44 25.15
C PHE A 113 8.09 4.25 26.42
N MET A 114 8.51 3.29 27.24
CA MET A 114 7.89 3.00 28.54
C MET A 114 8.94 3.11 29.65
N GLU A 115 8.51 3.56 30.81
CA GLU A 115 9.29 3.59 32.05
C GLU A 115 8.37 3.16 33.20
N GLY A 116 8.82 2.21 33.99
CA GLY A 116 8.10 1.70 35.15
C GLY A 116 9.05 0.96 36.09
N ASP A 117 8.51 0.14 36.98
CA ASP A 117 9.30 -0.56 38.00
C ASP A 117 10.33 -1.54 37.40
N GLN A 118 10.08 -2.03 36.19
CA GLN A 118 10.99 -2.88 35.40
C GLN A 118 12.10 -2.08 34.70
N GLY A 119 12.17 -0.77 34.92
CA GLY A 119 13.09 0.14 34.26
C GLY A 119 12.55 0.71 32.95
N ARG A 120 13.47 1.13 32.07
CA ARG A 120 13.16 1.72 30.77
C ARG A 120 13.07 0.64 29.71
N LEU A 121 11.96 0.59 29.00
CA LEU A 121 11.72 -0.33 27.89
C LEU A 121 11.29 0.45 26.66
N THR A 122 11.59 -0.10 25.48
CA THR A 122 11.07 0.40 24.21
C THR A 122 10.41 -0.74 23.46
N VAL A 123 9.16 -0.53 23.02
CA VAL A 123 8.47 -1.43 22.11
C VAL A 123 8.65 -0.90 20.70
N LEU A 124 9.27 -1.71 19.85
CA LEU A 124 9.50 -1.44 18.43
C LEU A 124 8.51 -2.24 17.62
N THR A 125 7.68 -1.55 16.84
CA THR A 125 6.81 -2.20 15.85
C THR A 125 7.49 -2.13 14.49
N LEU A 126 7.73 -3.29 13.90
CA LEU A 126 8.51 -3.46 12.68
C LEU A 126 7.60 -4.00 11.57
N VAL A 127 7.85 -3.52 10.34
CA VAL A 127 7.15 -3.95 9.13
C VAL A 127 8.12 -4.13 7.97
N PRO A 128 7.79 -4.96 6.96
CA PRO A 128 8.54 -5.02 5.71
C PRO A 128 8.66 -3.64 5.07
N PRO A 129 9.86 -3.21 4.62
CA PRO A 129 10.06 -1.86 4.08
C PRO A 129 9.23 -1.60 2.83
N GLU A 130 9.05 -2.62 1.99
CA GLU A 130 8.21 -2.59 0.78
C GLU A 130 6.74 -2.26 1.07
N SER A 131 6.25 -2.52 2.28
CA SER A 131 4.87 -2.19 2.68
C SER A 131 4.60 -0.71 2.89
N LEU A 132 5.68 0.08 3.05
CA LEU A 132 5.61 1.54 3.23
C LEU A 132 6.15 2.30 2.02
N ASP A 133 6.65 1.59 1.00
CA ASP A 133 7.03 2.18 -0.27
C ASP A 133 5.76 2.42 -1.12
N MET A 134 5.24 3.64 -1.06
CA MET A 134 4.03 4.02 -1.79
C MET A 134 4.40 4.38 -3.23
N PRO A 135 3.71 3.82 -4.25
CA PRO A 135 3.90 4.27 -5.62
C PRO A 135 3.55 5.75 -5.73
N GLU A 136 4.41 6.53 -6.40
CA GLU A 136 4.18 7.94 -6.63
C GLU A 136 2.79 8.15 -7.23
N GLN A 137 1.90 8.82 -6.49
CA GLN A 137 0.70 9.38 -7.08
C GLN A 137 1.17 10.44 -8.06
N LYS A 138 1.17 10.12 -9.36
CA LYS A 138 1.37 11.14 -10.39
C LYS A 138 0.34 12.22 -10.15
N ALA A 139 0.78 13.34 -9.57
CA ALA A 139 -0.04 14.53 -9.45
C ALA A 139 -0.62 14.80 -10.84
N LYS A 140 -1.92 15.11 -10.91
CA LYS A 140 -2.55 15.56 -12.16
C LYS A 140 -1.87 16.88 -12.55
N GLY A 141 -0.70 16.80 -13.18
CA GLY A 141 -0.07 17.92 -13.84
C GLY A 141 -1.07 18.43 -14.87
N LYS A 142 -1.32 19.73 -14.89
CA LYS A 142 -2.03 20.41 -15.99
C LYS A 142 -1.17 20.31 -17.26
N GLY A 143 -1.07 19.11 -17.82
CA GLY A 143 -0.38 18.80 -19.06
C GLY A 143 -1.34 18.98 -20.23
N LYS A 144 -0.98 19.88 -21.15
CA LYS A 144 -1.70 20.16 -22.40
C LYS A 144 -2.08 18.86 -23.12
N LYS A 145 -3.33 18.79 -23.61
CA LYS A 145 -3.86 17.71 -24.46
C LYS A 145 -2.94 17.49 -25.67
N ALA A 146 -2.15 16.43 -25.66
CA ALA A 146 -1.57 15.86 -26.88
C ALA A 146 -2.49 14.71 -27.32
N LYS A 147 -3.13 14.87 -28.49
CA LYS A 147 -3.89 13.79 -29.15
C LYS A 147 -2.89 12.73 -29.62
N SER A 148 -2.78 11.60 -28.93
CA SER A 148 -2.23 10.38 -29.53
C SER A 148 -3.36 9.36 -29.72
N LYS A 149 -3.68 9.09 -30.99
CA LYS A 149 -4.50 7.94 -31.38
C LYS A 149 -3.71 6.68 -31.05
N THR A 150 -4.03 6.02 -29.95
CA THR A 150 -3.60 4.65 -29.69
C THR A 150 -4.84 3.78 -29.71
N SER A 151 -5.00 3.02 -30.79
CA SER A 151 -5.99 1.96 -30.92
C SER A 151 -5.67 0.89 -29.88
N VAL A 152 -6.40 0.89 -28.77
CA VAL A 152 -6.33 -0.22 -27.81
C VAL A 152 -7.19 -1.34 -28.39
N GLY A 153 -6.53 -2.32 -29.00
CA GLY A 153 -7.17 -3.57 -29.41
C GLY A 153 -7.75 -4.25 -28.18
N VAL A 154 -9.07 -4.39 -28.17
CA VAL A 154 -9.82 -5.16 -27.17
C VAL A 154 -9.81 -6.61 -27.64
N THR A 155 -9.22 -7.49 -26.84
CA THR A 155 -9.45 -8.93 -26.89
C THR A 155 -10.14 -9.28 -25.56
N TRP A 156 -11.25 -10.01 -25.44
CA TRP A 156 -11.85 -11.10 -26.21
C TRP A 156 -13.38 -11.15 -25.98
N ASP A 157 -14.02 -12.18 -26.55
CA ASP A 157 -15.36 -12.75 -26.27
C ASP A 157 -15.91 -12.55 -24.84
#